data_AF-A0A967BIQ7-F1
#
_entry.id   AF-A0A967BIQ7-F1
#
_cell.length_a   1.000
_cell.length_b   1.000
_cell.length_c   1.000
_cell.angle_alpha   90.00
_cell.angle_beta   90.00
_cell.angle_gamma   90.00
#
_symmetry.space_group_name_H-M   'P 1'
#
loop_
_entity.id
_entity.type
_entity.pdbx_description
1 polymer ?
#
loop_
_entity_poly.entity_id
_entity_poly.type
_entity_poly.pdbx_seq_one_letter_code
_entity_poly.pdbx_strand_id
1 'polypeptide(L)'
;MGKRISSWVELFQSLREAFIRVMEAEGRSLRLDFELSKRQLARAGGLAALAVFVCFWAIGVLVLLLVLVASLWLPIWAASLVVLALLVLMGLALVAGARGSLRRIEAPKAMIRRHVQEHVDWWEDEILPALGDTEDVPLPVDGSSPESDTEIR
;
A
#
# COMPACT_ATOMS: atom_id res chain seq x y z
N MET A 1 26.91 36.13 13.77
CA MET A 1 25.62 35.40 13.85
C MET A 1 25.02 35.05 12.48
N GLY A 2 24.99 35.96 11.49
CA GLY A 2 24.34 35.74 10.18
C GLY A 2 24.88 34.59 9.31
N LYS A 3 26.18 34.27 9.38
CA LYS A 3 26.83 33.21 8.57
C LYS A 3 26.33 31.79 8.87
N ARG A 4 25.82 31.54 10.08
CA ARG A 4 25.30 30.23 10.50
C ARG A 4 23.86 30.01 10.01
N ILE A 5 23.09 31.10 9.93
CA ILE A 5 21.70 31.10 9.47
C ILE A 5 21.65 30.90 7.95
N SER A 6 22.57 31.51 7.19
CA SER A 6 22.68 31.27 5.74
C SER A 6 23.02 29.81 5.42
N SER A 7 23.97 29.22 6.14
CA SER A 7 24.36 27.80 5.96
C SER A 7 23.21 26.82 6.24
N TRP A 8 22.38 27.09 7.25
CA TRP A 8 21.22 26.24 7.56
C TRP A 8 20.12 26.32 6.50
N VAL A 9 19.93 27.51 5.91
CA VAL A 9 18.99 27.73 4.80
C VAL A 9 19.48 27.02 3.53
N GLU A 10 20.79 27.04 3.27
CA GLU A 10 21.41 26.32 2.14
C GLU A 10 21.21 24.81 2.26
N LEU A 11 21.44 24.22 3.44
CA LEU A 11 21.20 22.78 3.70
C LEU A 11 19.74 22.38 3.50
N PHE A 12 18.82 23.22 3.96
CA PHE A 12 17.39 22.94 3.81
C PHE A 12 16.94 23.03 2.34
N GLN A 13 17.51 23.98 1.59
CA GLN A 13 17.26 24.09 0.14
C GLN A 13 17.85 22.89 -0.61
N SER A 14 19.07 22.45 -0.29
CA SER A 14 19.67 21.27 -0.91
C SER A 14 18.90 19.99 -0.60
N LEU A 15 18.40 19.83 0.64
CA LEU A 15 17.60 18.68 1.03
C LEU A 15 16.25 18.67 0.31
N ARG A 16 15.60 19.83 0.20
CA ARG A 16 14.35 19.98 -0.54
C ARG A 16 14.55 19.66 -2.02
N GLU A 17 15.62 20.15 -2.64
CA GLU A 17 15.92 19.86 -4.03
C GLU A 17 16.22 18.38 -4.26
N ALA A 18 16.99 17.74 -3.38
CA ALA A 18 17.24 16.30 -3.44
C ALA A 18 15.94 15.50 -3.28
N PHE A 19 15.08 15.87 -2.32
CA PHE A 19 13.78 15.23 -2.11
C PHE A 19 12.85 15.39 -3.32
N ILE A 20 12.78 16.59 -3.91
CA ILE A 20 11.96 16.83 -5.12
C ILE A 20 12.49 16.01 -6.30
N ARG A 21 13.82 15.94 -6.49
CA ARG A 21 14.43 15.11 -7.55
C ARG A 21 14.12 13.63 -7.37
N VAL A 22 14.19 13.11 -6.14
CA VAL A 22 13.83 11.72 -5.83
C VAL A 22 12.35 11.50 -6.09
N MET A 23 11.46 12.36 -5.59
CA MET A 23 10.02 12.28 -5.87
C MET A 23 9.69 12.30 -7.38
N GLU A 24 10.38 13.11 -8.17
CA GLU A 24 10.18 13.16 -9.64
C GLU A 24 10.75 11.94 -10.36
N ALA A 25 11.81 11.33 -9.83
CA ALA A 25 12.38 10.08 -10.34
C ALA A 25 11.48 8.89 -9.99
N GLU A 26 11.07 8.76 -8.73
CA GLU A 26 10.14 7.75 -8.23
C GLU A 26 8.77 7.89 -8.88
N GLY A 27 8.28 9.13 -9.06
CA GLY A 27 7.01 9.40 -9.71
C GLY A 27 7.01 8.98 -11.19
N ARG A 28 8.15 9.05 -11.87
CA ARG A 28 8.32 8.56 -13.24
C ARG A 28 8.35 7.03 -13.32
N SER A 29 9.08 6.36 -12.42
CA SER A 29 9.10 4.89 -12.36
C SER A 29 7.72 4.33 -12.00
N LEU A 30 7.06 4.89 -10.98
CA LEU A 30 5.69 4.51 -10.60
C LEU A 30 4.71 4.67 -11.77
N ARG A 31 4.78 5.78 -12.52
CA ARG A 31 3.91 5.98 -13.69
C ARG A 31 4.11 4.92 -14.77
N LEU A 32 5.34 4.51 -15.03
CA LEU A 32 5.66 3.44 -15.99
C LEU A 32 5.13 2.08 -15.50
N ASP A 33 5.31 1.77 -14.21
CA ASP A 33 4.79 0.55 -13.61
C ASP A 33 3.26 0.52 -13.58
N PHE A 34 2.62 1.67 -13.39
CA PHE A 34 1.17 1.81 -13.51
C PHE A 34 0.69 1.61 -14.96
N GLU A 35 1.35 2.17 -15.97
CA GLU A 35 0.98 1.95 -17.38
C GLU A 35 1.04 0.45 -17.76
N LEU A 36 2.08 -0.26 -17.29
CA LEU A 36 2.23 -1.70 -17.51
C LEU A 36 1.20 -2.51 -16.72
N SER A 37 0.94 -2.15 -15.46
CA SER A 37 0.03 -2.87 -14.56
C SER A 37 -1.46 -2.56 -14.81
N LYS A 38 -1.79 -1.40 -15.38
CA LYS A 38 -3.17 -0.98 -15.69
C LYS A 38 -3.94 -2.02 -16.50
N ARG A 39 -3.30 -2.66 -17.49
CA ARG A 39 -3.97 -3.67 -18.31
C ARG A 39 -4.31 -4.94 -17.52
N GLN A 40 -3.44 -5.35 -16.61
CA GLN A 40 -3.66 -6.51 -15.76
C GLN A 40 -4.69 -6.21 -14.68
N LEU A 41 -4.61 -5.06 -14.02
CA LEU A 41 -5.61 -4.58 -13.07
C LEU A 41 -6.98 -4.34 -13.73
N ALA A 42 -7.02 -3.79 -14.94
CA ALA A 42 -8.27 -3.59 -15.67
C ALA A 42 -8.92 -4.91 -16.07
N ARG A 43 -8.13 -5.91 -16.48
CA ARG A 43 -8.65 -7.27 -16.77
C ARG A 43 -9.13 -7.96 -15.52
N ALA A 44 -8.34 -7.93 -14.44
CA ALA A 44 -8.72 -8.53 -13.15
C ALA A 44 -9.95 -7.84 -12.55
N GLY A 45 -9.98 -6.51 -12.57
CA GLY A 45 -11.11 -5.70 -12.11
C GLY A 45 -12.35 -5.90 -12.98
N GLY A 46 -12.19 -5.99 -14.30
CA GLY A 46 -13.28 -6.27 -15.24
C GLY A 46 -13.89 -7.65 -15.03
N LEU A 47 -13.06 -8.69 -14.90
CA LEU A 47 -13.52 -10.04 -14.60
C LEU A 47 -14.18 -10.13 -13.22
N ALA A 48 -13.63 -9.46 -12.20
CA ALA A 48 -14.23 -9.41 -10.87
C ALA A 48 -15.59 -8.71 -10.90
N ALA A 49 -15.71 -7.56 -11.60
CA ALA A 49 -16.97 -6.85 -11.74
C ALA A 49 -18.02 -7.70 -12.49
N LEU A 50 -17.62 -8.37 -13.57
CA LEU A 50 -18.49 -9.28 -14.30
C LEU A 50 -18.92 -10.46 -13.43
N ALA A 51 -18.00 -11.06 -12.67
CA ALA A 51 -18.30 -12.16 -11.77
C ALA A 51 -19.30 -11.74 -10.69
N VAL A 52 -19.11 -10.56 -10.08
CA VAL A 52 -20.05 -10.00 -9.10
C VAL A 52 -21.41 -9.73 -9.76
N PHE A 53 -21.44 -9.17 -10.96
CA PHE A 53 -22.67 -8.89 -11.70
C PHE A 53 -23.46 -10.16 -12.01
N VAL A 54 -22.78 -11.20 -12.53
CA VAL A 54 -23.39 -12.50 -12.82
C VAL A 54 -23.87 -13.17 -11.52
N CYS A 55 -23.07 -13.12 -10.45
CA CYS A 55 -23.43 -13.70 -9.16
C CYS A 55 -24.67 -13.00 -8.57
N PHE A 56 -24.75 -11.67 -8.67
CA PHE A 56 -25.91 -10.90 -8.24
C PHE A 56 -27.19 -11.35 -8.97
N TRP A 57 -27.15 -11.46 -10.30
CA TRP A 57 -28.29 -11.95 -11.08
C TRP A 57 -28.64 -13.41 -10.77
N ALA A 58 -27.63 -14.27 -10.63
CA ALA A 58 -27.83 -15.68 -10.28
C ALA A 58 -28.52 -15.84 -8.92
N ILE A 59 -28.13 -15.04 -7.92
CA ILE A 59 -28.80 -15.01 -6.61
C ILE A 59 -30.25 -14.55 -6.78
N GLY A 60 -30.52 -13.50 -7.55
CA GLY A 60 -31.88 -13.02 -7.80
C GLY A 60 -32.78 -14.09 -8.42
N VAL A 61 -32.30 -14.78 -9.45
CA VAL A 61 -33.02 -15.89 -10.10
C VAL A 61 -33.22 -17.05 -9.12
N LEU A 62 -32.20 -17.39 -8.32
CA LEU A 62 -32.29 -18.45 -7.32
C LEU A 62 -33.36 -18.15 -6.27
N VAL A 63 -33.42 -16.90 -5.78
CA VAL A 63 -34.45 -16.45 -4.84
C VAL A 63 -35.84 -16.57 -5.44
N LEU A 64 -36.02 -16.11 -6.68
CA LEU A 64 -37.30 -16.20 -7.37
C LEU A 64 -37.75 -17.65 -7.57
N LEU A 65 -36.82 -18.54 -7.92
CA LEU A 65 -37.07 -19.98 -8.01
C LEU A 65 -37.46 -20.57 -6.64
N LEU A 66 -36.79 -20.16 -5.57
CA LEU A 66 -37.10 -20.60 -4.21
C LEU A 66 -38.52 -20.19 -3.80
N VAL A 67 -38.91 -18.95 -4.10
CA VAL A 67 -40.27 -18.45 -3.85
C VAL A 67 -41.29 -19.21 -4.68
N LEU A 68 -41.00 -19.49 -5.96
CA LEU A 68 -41.91 -20.24 -6.83
C LEU A 68 -42.13 -21.67 -6.32
N VAL A 69 -41.06 -22.34 -5.91
CA VAL A 69 -41.14 -23.68 -5.31
C VAL A 69 -41.90 -23.64 -3.98
N ALA A 70 -41.61 -22.68 -3.11
CA ALA A 70 -42.35 -22.51 -1.85
C ALA A 70 -43.84 -22.18 -2.08
N SER A 71 -44.16 -21.50 -3.19
CA SER A 71 -45.54 -21.15 -3.55
C SER A 71 -46.42 -22.35 -3.90
N LEU A 72 -45.83 -23.54 -4.12
CA LEU A 72 -46.58 -24.78 -4.29
C LEU A 72 -47.29 -25.20 -3.00
N TRP A 73 -46.78 -24.80 -1.83
CA TRP A 73 -47.35 -25.15 -0.52
C TRP A 73 -47.93 -23.96 0.24
N LEU A 74 -47.48 -22.74 -0.06
CA LEU A 74 -47.91 -21.51 0.63
C LEU A 74 -48.36 -20.43 -0.35
N PRO A 75 -49.19 -19.47 0.08
CA PRO A 75 -49.49 -18.30 -0.73
C PRO A 75 -48.22 -17.45 -0.96
N ILE A 76 -48.13 -16.79 -2.12
CA ILE A 76 -46.90 -16.14 -2.60
C ILE A 76 -46.32 -15.11 -1.63
N TRP A 77 -47.18 -14.43 -0.87
CA TRP A 77 -46.78 -13.45 0.15
C TRP A 77 -46.11 -14.08 1.37
N ALA A 78 -46.51 -15.29 1.77
CA ALA A 78 -45.87 -16.02 2.85
C ALA A 78 -44.56 -16.66 2.39
N ALA A 79 -44.54 -17.19 1.16
CA ALA A 79 -43.32 -17.74 0.55
C ALA A 79 -42.19 -16.70 0.47
N SER A 80 -42.49 -15.48 0.02
CA SER A 80 -41.48 -14.42 -0.06
C SER A 80 -40.92 -14.00 1.30
N LEU A 81 -41.76 -13.92 2.34
CA LEU A 81 -41.33 -13.61 3.71
C LEU A 81 -40.40 -14.69 4.29
N VAL A 82 -40.71 -15.97 4.08
CA VAL A 82 -39.88 -17.08 4.56
C VAL A 82 -38.51 -17.08 3.88
N VAL A 83 -38.49 -16.91 2.54
CA VAL A 83 -37.24 -16.85 1.78
C VAL A 83 -36.40 -15.63 2.20
N LEU A 84 -37.04 -14.48 2.42
CA LEU A 84 -36.37 -13.29 2.92
C LEU A 84 -35.74 -13.53 4.30
N ALA A 85 -36.47 -14.14 5.23
CA ALA A 85 -35.96 -14.45 6.56
C ALA A 85 -34.73 -15.38 6.50
N LEU A 86 -34.76 -16.41 5.64
CA LEU A 86 -33.64 -17.33 5.43
C LEU A 86 -32.41 -16.60 4.86
N LEU A 87 -32.59 -15.72 3.87
CA LEU A 87 -31.51 -14.92 3.30
C LEU A 87 -30.88 -13.98 4.33
N VAL A 88 -31.70 -13.34 5.16
CA VAL A 88 -31.21 -12.45 6.24
C VAL A 88 -30.39 -13.24 7.24
N LEU A 89 -30.85 -14.42 7.68
CA LEU A 89 -30.10 -15.28 8.59
C LEU A 89 -28.76 -15.74 7.98
N MET A 90 -28.78 -16.16 6.71
CA MET A 90 -27.57 -16.56 6.00
C MET A 90 -26.58 -15.40 5.87
N GLY A 91 -27.08 -14.20 5.52
CA GLY A 91 -26.29 -12.98 5.45
C GLY A 91 -25.69 -12.60 6.79
N LEU A 92 -26.46 -12.71 7.88
CA LEU A 92 -25.97 -12.46 9.24
C LEU A 92 -24.85 -13.43 9.62
N ALA A 93 -25.01 -14.73 9.30
CA ALA A 93 -24.00 -15.74 9.55
C ALA A 93 -22.71 -15.48 8.76
N LEU A 94 -22.82 -15.07 7.49
CA LEU A 94 -21.68 -14.67 6.68
C LEU A 94 -20.97 -13.44 7.26
N VAL A 95 -21.70 -12.39 7.65
CA VAL A 95 -21.12 -11.19 8.26
C VAL A 95 -20.44 -11.53 9.59
N ALA A 96 -21.06 -12.36 10.43
CA ALA A 96 -20.47 -12.82 11.68
C ALA A 96 -19.19 -13.64 11.44
N GLY A 97 -19.21 -14.55 10.46
CA GLY A 97 -18.04 -15.34 10.06
C GLY A 97 -16.92 -14.48 9.48
N ALA A 98 -17.24 -13.54 8.59
CA ALA A 98 -16.29 -12.60 8.01
C ALA A 98 -15.67 -11.70 9.08
N ARG A 99 -16.47 -11.19 10.03
CA ARG A 99 -15.99 -10.41 11.18
C ARG A 99 -15.12 -11.24 12.11
N GLY A 100 -15.43 -12.52 12.29
CA GLY A 100 -14.59 -13.48 13.01
C GLY A 100 -13.25 -13.74 12.33
N SER A 101 -13.25 -13.85 10.99
CA SER A 101 -12.04 -14.05 10.19
C SER A 101 -11.15 -12.79 10.18
N LEU A 102 -11.74 -11.59 10.02
CA LEU A 102 -11.02 -10.31 10.08
C LEU A 102 -10.35 -10.07 11.44
N ARG A 103 -10.91 -10.63 12.53
CA ARG A 103 -10.29 -10.57 13.86
C ARG A 103 -9.12 -11.53 14.03
N ARG A 104 -8.99 -12.55 13.18
CA ARG A 104 -7.90 -13.53 13.21
C ARG A 104 -6.71 -13.14 12.34
N ILE A 105 -6.90 -12.24 11.38
CA ILE A 105 -5.80 -11.62 10.65
C ILE A 105 -5.17 -10.60 11.61
N GLU A 106 -4.08 -11.01 12.27
CA GLU A 106 -3.30 -10.16 13.17
C GLU A 106 -3.09 -8.78 12.56
N ALA A 107 -3.32 -7.76 13.38
CA ALA A 107 -3.42 -6.38 12.95
C ALA A 107 -2.23 -5.99 12.05
N PRO A 108 -2.46 -5.48 10.82
CA PRO A 108 -1.41 -4.98 9.93
C PRO A 108 -0.45 -3.99 10.61
N LYS A 109 -0.92 -3.35 11.69
CA LYS A 109 -0.16 -2.47 12.58
C LYS A 109 1.03 -3.16 13.26
N ALA A 110 0.93 -4.44 13.61
CA ALA A 110 2.02 -5.21 14.23
C ALA A 110 3.14 -5.49 13.21
N MET A 111 2.78 -5.76 11.95
CA MET A 111 3.75 -5.97 10.88
C MET A 111 4.50 -4.67 10.52
N ILE A 112 3.78 -3.55 10.43
CA ILE A 112 4.38 -2.22 10.20
C ILE A 112 5.29 -1.83 11.37
N ARG A 113 4.84 -2.06 12.62
CA ARG A 113 5.66 -1.80 13.81
C ARG A 113 6.94 -2.64 13.80
N ARG A 114 6.85 -3.92 13.42
CA ARG A 114 8.02 -4.80 13.34
C ARG A 114 9.03 -4.31 12.31
N HIS A 115 8.59 -3.95 11.11
CA HIS A 115 9.49 -3.42 10.08
C HIS A 115 10.15 -2.10 10.47
N VAL A 116 9.41 -1.20 11.13
CA VAL A 116 9.98 0.07 11.61
C VAL A 116 11.02 -0.19 12.70
N GLN A 117 10.74 -1.10 13.64
CA GLN A 117 11.69 -1.45 14.70
C GLN A 117 12.95 -2.13 14.12
N GLU A 118 12.78 -3.08 13.22
CA GLU A 118 13.90 -3.77 12.53
C GLU A 118 14.79 -2.78 11.75
N HIS A 119 14.20 -1.72 11.20
CA HIS A 119 14.97 -0.65 10.59
C HIS A 119 15.73 0.17 11.64
N VAL A 120 15.07 0.61 12.71
CA VAL A 120 15.71 1.39 13.78
C VAL A 120 16.87 0.61 14.41
N ASP A 121 16.70 -0.68 14.66
CA ASP A 121 17.73 -1.56 15.23
C ASP A 121 18.96 -1.61 14.30
N TRP A 122 18.77 -1.69 12.98
CA TRP A 122 19.87 -1.61 12.01
C TRP A 122 20.60 -0.26 12.04
N TRP A 123 19.89 0.86 12.18
CA TRP A 123 20.52 2.19 12.28
C TRP A 123 21.37 2.31 13.56
N GLU A 124 20.91 1.72 14.66
CA GLU A 124 21.60 1.76 15.95
C GLU A 124 22.82 0.84 15.99
N ASP A 125 22.73 -0.36 15.40
CA ASP A 125 23.84 -1.34 15.39
C ASP A 125 24.91 -1.04 14.32
N GLU A 126 24.54 -0.53 13.14
CA GLU A 126 25.48 -0.40 12.01
C GLU A 126 25.99 1.03 11.84
N ILE A 127 25.11 2.03 11.88
CA ILE A 127 25.46 3.41 11.50
C ILE A 127 26.03 4.21 12.66
N LEU A 128 25.45 4.11 13.86
CA LEU A 128 25.93 4.88 15.01
C LEU A 128 27.37 4.52 15.41
N PRO A 129 27.79 3.24 15.40
CA PRO A 129 29.19 2.89 15.69
C PRO A 129 30.13 3.35 14.57
N ALA A 130 29.70 3.22 13.30
CA ALA A 130 30.49 3.67 12.16
C ALA A 130 30.71 5.20 12.15
N LEU A 131 29.77 5.99 12.69
CA LEU A 131 29.93 7.43 12.86
C LEU A 131 30.80 7.80 14.07
N GLY A 132 30.76 7.00 15.15
CA GLY A 132 31.61 7.18 16.33
C GLY A 132 33.10 6.93 16.07
N ASP A 133 33.43 6.01 15.16
CA ASP A 133 34.81 5.67 14.79
C ASP A 133 35.45 6.69 13.82
N THR A 134 34.67 7.65 13.32
CA THR A 134 35.15 8.66 12.36
C THR A 134 35.78 9.91 12.99
N GLU A 135 35.85 9.98 14.33
CA GLU A 135 36.59 11.05 15.04
C GLU A 135 38.11 10.99 14.74
N ASP A 136 38.61 9.84 14.28
CA ASP A 136 40.01 9.62 13.87
C ASP A 136 40.25 9.60 12.35
N VAL A 137 39.24 9.84 11.52
CA VAL A 137 39.44 9.91 10.06
C VAL A 137 40.02 11.28 9.71
N PRO A 138 41.29 11.38 9.26
CA PRO A 138 41.85 12.65 8.85
C PRO A 138 41.06 13.12 7.64
N LEU A 139 40.31 14.20 7.79
CA LEU A 139 39.79 14.92 6.64
C LEU A 139 41.00 15.28 5.77
N PRO A 140 41.02 14.96 4.48
CA PRO A 140 42.03 15.49 3.59
C PRO A 140 41.85 17.01 3.56
N VAL A 141 42.59 17.71 4.42
CA VAL A 141 42.90 19.14 4.27
C VAL A 141 43.95 19.23 3.17
N ASP A 142 43.59 18.77 1.97
CA ASP A 142 44.36 19.07 0.79
C ASP A 142 43.63 20.14 0.01
N GLY A 143 44.19 21.35 0.07
CA GLY A 143 43.85 22.46 -0.79
C GLY A 143 44.44 22.31 -2.20
N SER A 144 44.77 21.11 -2.66
CA SER A 144 45.11 20.85 -4.05
C SER A 144 43.83 20.87 -4.90
N SER A 145 43.51 22.08 -5.35
CA SER A 145 42.78 22.28 -6.59
C SER A 145 43.39 21.34 -7.65
N PRO A 146 42.61 20.50 -8.36
CA PRO A 146 43.16 19.67 -9.41
C PRO A 146 43.79 20.58 -10.46
N GLU A 147 45.12 20.60 -10.49
CA GLU A 147 45.93 21.24 -11.51
C GLU A 147 45.50 20.64 -12.85
N SER A 148 44.98 21.52 -13.69
CA SER A 148 44.52 21.22 -15.04
C SER A 148 45.72 20.93 -15.94
N ASP A 149 46.29 19.73 -15.84
CA ASP A 149 47.26 19.26 -16.83
C ASP A 149 46.51 18.81 -18.09
N THR A 150 46.24 19.84 -18.88
CA THR A 150 45.86 19.77 -20.28
C THR A 150 47.16 19.68 -21.07
N GLU A 151 47.84 18.54 -21.07
CA GLU A 151 48.98 18.35 -21.98
C GLU A 151 48.55 17.55 -23.21
N ILE A 152 48.36 18.32 -24.27
CA ILE A 152 48.22 17.92 -25.67
C ILE A 152 49.56 17.35 -26.12
N ARG A 153 49.60 16.07 -26.51
CA ARG A 153 50.41 15.65 -27.66
C ARG A 153 49.97 14.34 -28.29
#